data_AF-A0A935DP19-F1
#
_entry.id   AF-A0A935DP19-F1
#
_cell.length_a   1.000
_cell.length_b   1.000
_cell.length_c   1.000
_cell.angle_alpha   90.00
_cell.angle_beta   90.00
_cell.angle_gamma   90.00
#
_symmetry.space_group_name_H-M   'P 1'
#
loop_
_entity.id
_entity.type
_entity.pdbx_description
1 polymer ?
#
loop_
_entity_poly.entity_id
_entity_poly.type
_entity_poly.pdbx_seq_one_letter_code
_entity_poly.pdbx_strand_id
1 'polypeptide(L)'
;MALSMRSVLGALDTEALGRPVTTTLPAGAVGARVVDDRPALQRALRRAWQLSRTLPNELLHAFERRTRALPRSTEAERLVVQRVGQDLFREGLLDYWEGRCAVTGLGVRELLRASHIKPWAECETDAERLDVFNGFLLEARIDAVFDQGFVTVADDGRVVVAAELGTDARELLGLNEGRRVAWLDQQHRAYLAWHRTRVFRGG
;
A
#
# COMPACT_ATOMS: atom_id res chain seq x y z
N MET A 1 11.15 8.21 -10.28
CA MET A 1 12.46 7.66 -9.83
C MET A 1 12.29 6.15 -9.75
N ALA A 2 13.02 5.38 -10.56
CA ALA A 2 12.92 3.91 -10.58
C ALA A 2 13.42 3.34 -9.26
N LEU A 3 12.66 2.45 -8.62
CA LEU A 3 13.10 1.82 -7.37
C LEU A 3 14.26 0.87 -7.64
N SER A 4 15.33 1.07 -6.88
CA SER A 4 16.54 0.28 -6.89
C SER A 4 16.50 -0.76 -5.76
N MET A 5 17.40 -1.73 -5.77
CA MET A 5 17.55 -2.71 -4.66
C MET A 5 17.61 -2.03 -3.27
N ARG A 6 18.03 -0.76 -3.18
CA ARG A 6 18.04 0.03 -1.93
C ARG A 6 16.65 0.32 -1.37
N SER A 7 15.63 0.45 -2.21
CA SER A 7 14.26 0.71 -1.77
C SER A 7 13.65 -0.53 -1.11
N VAL A 8 13.94 -1.73 -1.65
CA VAL A 8 13.58 -3.00 -1.02
C VAL A 8 14.28 -3.15 0.33
N LEU A 9 15.57 -2.80 0.41
CA LEU A 9 16.32 -2.85 1.67
C LEU A 9 15.74 -1.90 2.72
N GLY A 10 15.43 -0.65 2.37
CA GLY A 10 14.85 0.32 3.29
C GLY A 10 13.48 -0.11 3.84
N ALA A 11 12.64 -0.74 3.00
CA ALA A 11 11.38 -1.32 3.44
C ALA A 11 11.58 -2.53 4.39
N LEU A 12 12.64 -3.32 4.21
CA LEU A 12 12.99 -4.38 5.17
C LEU A 12 13.54 -3.84 6.50
N ASP A 13 14.14 -2.64 6.50
CA ASP A 13 14.65 -1.99 7.72
C ASP A 13 13.53 -1.56 8.67
N THR A 14 12.38 -1.13 8.14
CA THR A 14 11.24 -0.66 8.96
C THR A 14 10.45 -1.79 9.62
N GLU A 15 10.57 -3.02 9.11
CA GLU A 15 9.78 -4.17 9.58
C GLU A 15 10.47 -5.05 10.63
N ALA A 16 11.65 -4.63 11.11
CA ALA A 16 12.45 -5.37 12.11
C ALA A 16 12.72 -6.85 11.73
N LEU A 17 12.77 -7.16 10.43
CA LEU A 17 12.99 -8.52 9.92
C LEU A 17 14.47 -8.91 10.04
N GLY A 18 14.90 -9.32 11.23
CA GLY A 18 16.30 -9.65 11.52
C GLY A 18 17.16 -8.41 11.74
N ARG A 19 18.44 -8.63 12.05
CA ARG A 19 19.42 -7.58 12.39
C ARG A 19 20.26 -7.21 11.17
N PRO A 20 20.45 -5.92 10.85
CA PRO A 20 21.28 -5.51 9.72
C PRO A 20 22.74 -5.92 9.94
N VAL A 21 23.38 -6.38 8.88
CA VAL A 21 24.82 -6.71 8.85
C VAL A 21 25.60 -5.47 8.45
N THR A 22 26.59 -5.10 9.27
CA THR A 22 27.46 -3.94 9.04
C THR A 22 28.82 -4.32 8.45
N THR A 23 29.09 -5.60 8.23
CA THR A 23 30.33 -6.07 7.61
C THR A 23 30.37 -5.78 6.12
N THR A 24 31.57 -5.85 5.52
CA THR A 24 31.77 -5.68 4.08
C THR A 24 30.86 -6.60 3.29
N LEU A 25 30.09 -6.02 2.38
CA LEU A 25 29.13 -6.74 1.55
C LEU A 25 29.78 -7.19 0.23
N PRO A 26 29.30 -8.30 -0.38
CA PRO A 26 29.71 -8.69 -1.73
C PRO A 26 29.45 -7.59 -2.76
N ALA A 27 30.25 -7.55 -3.82
CA ALA A 27 30.03 -6.62 -4.92
C ALA A 27 28.62 -6.80 -5.52
N GLY A 28 27.87 -5.69 -5.65
CA GLY A 28 26.49 -5.70 -6.15
C GLY A 28 25.41 -5.91 -5.08
N ALA A 29 25.77 -6.30 -3.85
CA ALA A 29 24.83 -6.33 -2.74
C ALA A 29 24.64 -4.91 -2.18
N VAL A 30 23.39 -4.54 -1.92
CA VAL A 30 23.04 -3.23 -1.33
C VAL A 30 22.84 -3.29 0.18
N GLY A 31 22.68 -4.49 0.75
CA GLY A 31 22.49 -4.74 2.18
C GLY A 31 22.47 -6.22 2.51
N ALA A 32 22.59 -6.57 3.79
CA ALA A 32 22.42 -7.92 4.30
C ALA A 32 21.82 -7.91 5.72
N ARG A 33 21.17 -9.01 6.11
CA ARG A 33 20.57 -9.19 7.44
C ARG A 33 20.85 -10.58 7.98
N VAL A 34 20.99 -10.68 9.31
CA VAL A 34 21.02 -11.94 10.06
C VAL A 34 19.68 -12.14 10.73
N VAL A 35 19.19 -13.37 10.70
CA VAL A 35 17.97 -13.82 11.38
C VAL A 35 18.33 -14.93 12.34
N ASP A 36 17.64 -15.00 13.47
CA ASP A 36 18.03 -15.89 14.57
C ASP A 36 17.51 -17.34 14.37
N ASP A 37 16.52 -17.54 13.50
CA ASP A 37 15.93 -18.86 13.23
C ASP A 37 15.39 -19.02 11.79
N ARG A 38 15.05 -20.27 11.45
CA ARG A 38 14.52 -20.65 10.13
C ARG A 38 13.15 -20.01 9.83
N PRO A 39 12.19 -19.92 10.78
CA PRO A 39 10.95 -19.17 10.56
C PRO A 39 11.17 -17.69 10.21
N ALA A 40 12.09 -17.01 10.88
CA ALA A 40 12.45 -15.63 10.61
C ALA A 40 13.09 -15.48 9.22
N LEU A 41 13.95 -16.42 8.81
CA LEU A 41 14.46 -16.47 7.44
C LEU A 41 13.34 -16.58 6.41
N GLN A 42 12.37 -17.46 6.65
CA GLN A 42 11.24 -17.63 5.73
C GLN A 42 10.38 -16.37 5.64
N ARG A 43 10.13 -15.67 6.75
CA ARG A 43 9.42 -14.37 6.75
C ARG A 43 10.19 -13.33 5.95
N ALA A 44 11.49 -13.17 6.22
CA ALA A 44 12.35 -12.22 5.53
C ALA A 44 12.43 -12.48 4.02
N LEU A 45 12.58 -13.74 3.59
CA LEU A 45 12.63 -14.11 2.17
C LEU A 45 11.29 -13.86 1.47
N ARG A 46 10.16 -14.23 2.09
CA ARG A 46 8.83 -13.95 1.54
C ARG A 46 8.65 -12.45 1.37
N ARG A 47 9.03 -11.66 2.37
CA ARG A 47 8.90 -10.21 2.34
C ARG A 47 9.78 -9.56 1.29
N ALA A 48 11.06 -9.93 1.24
CA ALA A 48 11.99 -9.42 0.23
C ALA A 48 11.48 -9.74 -1.19
N TRP A 49 10.94 -10.94 -1.40
CA TRP A 49 10.34 -11.34 -2.66
C TRP A 49 9.08 -10.53 -2.99
N GLN A 50 8.17 -10.32 -2.03
CA GLN A 50 6.98 -9.48 -2.22
C GLN A 50 7.36 -8.05 -2.60
N LEU A 51 8.26 -7.43 -1.83
CA LEU A 51 8.78 -6.08 -2.09
C LEU A 51 9.46 -5.97 -3.46
N SER A 52 10.16 -7.01 -3.89
CA SER A 52 10.77 -7.06 -5.23
C SER A 52 9.74 -7.15 -6.36
N ARG A 53 8.54 -7.67 -6.10
CA ARG A 53 7.44 -7.79 -7.08
C ARG A 53 6.51 -6.60 -7.10
N THR A 54 6.42 -5.88 -5.99
CA THR A 54 5.62 -4.66 -5.84
C THR A 54 6.44 -3.42 -6.17
N LEU A 55 7.52 -3.56 -6.93
CA LEU A 55 8.26 -2.40 -7.46
C LEU A 55 7.26 -1.54 -8.29
N PRO A 56 7.19 -0.22 -8.07
CA PRO A 56 6.20 0.69 -8.66
C PRO A 56 6.06 0.56 -10.18
N ASN A 57 7.14 0.19 -10.86
CA ASN A 57 7.14 0.09 -12.31
C ASN A 57 6.65 -1.27 -12.82
N GLU A 58 6.60 -2.32 -12.02
CA GLU A 58 6.17 -3.65 -12.49
C GLU A 58 4.68 -3.66 -12.85
N LEU A 59 3.84 -3.06 -11.99
CA LEU A 59 2.41 -2.93 -12.26
C LEU A 59 2.15 -2.01 -13.46
N LEU A 60 2.89 -0.91 -13.56
CA LEU A 60 2.84 -0.02 -14.72
C LEU A 60 3.22 -0.74 -16.01
N HIS A 61 4.35 -1.44 -16.05
CA HIS A 61 4.76 -2.20 -17.22
C HIS A 61 3.76 -3.31 -17.57
N ALA A 62 3.17 -3.98 -16.56
CA ALA A 62 2.13 -4.97 -16.78
C ALA A 62 0.88 -4.34 -17.41
N PHE A 63 0.48 -3.17 -16.93
CA PHE A 63 -0.62 -2.40 -17.49
C PHE A 63 -0.36 -1.95 -18.93
N GLU A 64 0.82 -1.40 -19.21
CA GLU A 64 1.23 -1.00 -20.55
C GLU A 64 1.19 -2.18 -21.51
N ARG A 65 1.72 -3.35 -21.11
CA ARG A 65 1.66 -4.57 -21.93
C ARG A 65 0.22 -5.02 -22.19
N ARG A 66 -0.64 -5.05 -21.17
CA ARG A 66 -2.04 -5.52 -21.29
C ARG A 66 -2.92 -4.57 -22.07
N THR A 67 -2.61 -3.27 -22.06
CA THR A 67 -3.44 -2.24 -22.68
C THR A 67 -2.89 -1.74 -24.02
N ARG A 68 -1.69 -2.17 -24.45
CA ARG A 68 -1.03 -1.72 -25.68
C ARG A 68 -1.88 -1.83 -26.94
N ALA A 69 -2.64 -2.91 -27.07
CA ALA A 69 -3.48 -3.19 -28.23
C ALA A 69 -4.95 -2.82 -28.00
N LEU A 70 -5.30 -2.30 -26.83
CA LEU A 70 -6.66 -1.89 -26.54
C LEU A 70 -6.93 -0.51 -27.13
N PRO A 71 -8.03 -0.33 -27.88
CA PRO A 71 -8.43 0.99 -28.32
C PRO A 71 -8.79 1.86 -27.10
N ARG A 72 -8.71 3.18 -27.27
CA ARG A 72 -8.95 4.19 -26.21
C ARG A 72 -9.78 5.37 -26.73
N SER A 73 -10.46 5.18 -27.86
CA SER A 73 -11.17 6.23 -28.59
C SER A 73 -12.59 6.42 -28.08
N THR A 74 -13.21 5.39 -27.50
CA THR A 74 -14.56 5.47 -26.93
C THR A 74 -14.56 5.44 -25.40
N GLU A 75 -15.64 5.90 -24.80
CA GLU A 75 -15.84 5.84 -23.34
C GLU A 75 -15.89 4.39 -22.84
N ALA A 76 -16.57 3.50 -23.57
CA ALA A 76 -16.64 2.08 -23.25
C ALA A 76 -15.23 1.44 -23.19
N GLU A 77 -14.36 1.79 -24.13
CA GLU A 77 -12.98 1.32 -24.16
C GLU A 77 -12.13 1.89 -23.01
N ARG A 78 -12.32 3.17 -22.67
CA ARG A 78 -11.66 3.78 -21.50
C ARG A 78 -12.05 3.08 -20.20
N LEU A 79 -13.30 2.67 -20.05
CA LEU A 79 -13.76 1.89 -18.89
C LEU A 79 -13.09 0.52 -18.83
N VAL A 80 -12.89 -0.15 -19.97
CA VAL A 80 -12.15 -1.43 -20.03
C VAL A 80 -10.71 -1.24 -19.58
N VAL A 81 -10.02 -0.22 -20.10
CA VAL A 81 -8.65 0.09 -19.70
C VAL A 81 -8.57 0.41 -18.21
N GLN A 82 -9.49 1.20 -17.67
CA GLN A 82 -9.56 1.50 -16.24
C GLN A 82 -9.73 0.23 -15.39
N ARG A 83 -10.60 -0.70 -15.80
CA ARG A 83 -10.79 -1.99 -15.10
C ARG A 83 -9.50 -2.80 -15.04
N VAL A 84 -8.77 -2.91 -16.14
CA VAL A 84 -7.47 -3.62 -16.17
C VAL A 84 -6.50 -3.02 -15.16
N GLY A 85 -6.44 -1.69 -15.08
CA GLY A 85 -5.56 -1.00 -14.13
C GLY A 85 -5.99 -1.18 -12.67
N GLN A 86 -7.28 -1.09 -12.39
CA GLN A 86 -7.85 -1.34 -11.05
C GLN A 86 -7.60 -2.79 -10.58
N ASP A 87 -7.77 -3.77 -11.48
CA ASP A 87 -7.49 -5.18 -11.18
C ASP A 87 -6.00 -5.41 -10.87
N LEU A 88 -5.11 -4.81 -11.67
CA LEU A 88 -3.66 -4.88 -11.42
C LEU A 88 -3.27 -4.23 -10.09
N PHE A 89 -3.81 -3.06 -9.80
CA PHE A 89 -3.57 -2.36 -8.54
C PHE A 89 -4.04 -3.20 -7.35
N ARG A 90 -5.23 -3.80 -7.45
CA ARG A 90 -5.76 -4.69 -6.41
C ARG A 90 -4.86 -5.89 -6.15
N GLU A 91 -4.41 -6.60 -7.19
CA GLU A 91 -3.49 -7.73 -7.00
C GLU A 91 -2.15 -7.25 -6.41
N GLY A 92 -1.66 -6.09 -6.83
CA GLY A 92 -0.48 -5.46 -6.26
C GLY A 92 -0.59 -5.20 -4.76
N LEU A 93 -1.74 -4.67 -4.31
CA LEU A 93 -2.00 -4.45 -2.89
C LEU A 93 -2.21 -5.77 -2.11
N LEU A 94 -2.83 -6.78 -2.72
CA LEU A 94 -2.92 -8.12 -2.12
C LEU A 94 -1.54 -8.71 -1.87
N ASP A 95 -0.62 -8.59 -2.82
CA ASP A 95 0.76 -9.03 -2.65
C ASP A 95 1.51 -8.18 -1.61
N TYR A 96 1.38 -6.84 -1.68
CA TYR A 96 2.10 -5.92 -0.79
C TYR A 96 1.65 -6.05 0.67
N TRP A 97 0.35 -6.19 0.92
CA TRP A 97 -0.27 -6.30 2.26
C TRP A 97 -0.44 -7.74 2.76
N GLU A 98 0.22 -8.70 2.12
CA GLU A 98 0.17 -10.14 2.47
C GLU A 98 -1.25 -10.71 2.53
N GLY A 99 -2.15 -10.20 1.69
CA GLY A 99 -3.55 -10.63 1.65
C GLY A 99 -4.35 -10.24 2.90
N ARG A 100 -3.92 -9.22 3.65
CA ARG A 100 -4.53 -8.80 4.91
C ARG A 100 -4.88 -7.32 4.91
N CYS A 101 -5.95 -6.98 5.63
CA CYS A 101 -6.26 -5.58 5.93
C CYS A 101 -5.08 -4.92 6.65
N ALA A 102 -4.60 -3.79 6.12
CA ALA A 102 -3.48 -3.03 6.66
C ALA A 102 -3.72 -2.57 8.11
N VAL A 103 -4.97 -2.37 8.51
CA VAL A 103 -5.34 -1.86 9.84
C VAL A 103 -5.81 -2.96 10.79
N THR A 104 -6.66 -3.88 10.33
CA THR A 104 -7.31 -4.89 11.20
C THR A 104 -6.63 -6.26 11.13
N GLY A 105 -5.78 -6.52 10.14
CA GLY A 105 -5.15 -7.82 9.91
C GLY A 105 -6.09 -8.90 9.33
N LEU A 106 -7.36 -8.55 9.06
CA LEU A 106 -8.36 -9.45 8.47
C LEU A 106 -7.84 -10.04 7.16
N GLY A 107 -7.81 -11.37 7.06
CA GLY A 107 -7.27 -12.11 5.92
C GLY A 107 -8.33 -12.82 5.07
N VAL A 108 -9.52 -12.22 4.93
CA VAL A 108 -10.61 -12.77 4.11
C VAL A 108 -10.70 -11.96 2.82
N ARG A 109 -10.12 -12.46 1.73
CA ARG A 109 -9.88 -11.74 0.47
C ARG A 109 -11.13 -11.07 -0.11
N GLU A 110 -12.28 -11.71 0.03
CA GLU A 110 -13.59 -11.26 -0.46
C GLU A 110 -14.08 -9.97 0.26
N LEU A 111 -13.67 -9.80 1.51
CA LEU A 111 -14.00 -8.65 2.36
C LEU A 111 -13.00 -7.50 2.22
N LEU A 112 -11.92 -7.69 1.47
CA LEU A 112 -10.87 -6.70 1.27
C LEU A 112 -11.13 -5.83 0.04
N ARG A 113 -10.76 -4.55 0.15
CA ARG A 113 -10.87 -3.50 -0.86
C ARG A 113 -9.50 -2.86 -1.08
N ALA A 114 -9.24 -2.52 -2.34
CA ALA A 114 -8.03 -1.84 -2.76
C ALA A 114 -8.33 -0.34 -2.73
N SER A 115 -8.03 0.30 -1.60
CA SER A 115 -8.32 1.71 -1.37
C SER A 115 -7.15 2.56 -1.83
N HIS A 116 -7.39 3.54 -2.69
CA HIS A 116 -6.39 4.54 -3.07
C HIS A 116 -6.29 5.63 -1.99
N ILE A 117 -5.07 6.04 -1.66
CA ILE A 117 -4.83 7.19 -0.77
C ILE A 117 -5.13 8.50 -1.51
N LYS A 118 -4.51 8.70 -2.68
CA LYS A 118 -4.90 9.72 -3.67
C LYS A 118 -5.82 9.04 -4.68
N PRO A 119 -7.13 9.37 -4.73
CA PRO A 119 -8.10 8.69 -5.57
C PRO A 119 -7.70 8.61 -7.04
N TRP A 120 -8.11 7.54 -7.71
CA TRP A 120 -7.78 7.26 -9.11
C TRP A 120 -8.02 8.45 -10.06
N ALA A 121 -9.14 9.16 -9.86
CA ALA A 121 -9.56 10.29 -10.68
C ALA A 121 -8.67 11.53 -10.47
N GLU A 122 -8.07 11.68 -9.30
CA GLU A 122 -7.18 12.78 -8.93
C GLU A 122 -5.72 12.48 -9.31
N CYS A 123 -5.38 11.24 -9.65
CA CYS A 123 -4.05 10.86 -10.13
C CYS A 123 -3.78 11.42 -11.53
N GLU A 124 -2.60 12.03 -11.69
CA GLU A 124 -2.15 12.69 -12.91
C GLU A 124 -1.59 11.69 -13.92
N THR A 125 -1.04 10.57 -13.44
CA THR A 125 -0.37 9.56 -14.26
C THR A 125 -0.83 8.15 -13.93
N ASP A 126 -0.71 7.24 -14.90
CA ASP A 126 -0.94 5.80 -14.66
C ASP A 126 0.08 5.22 -13.69
N ALA A 127 1.27 5.81 -13.57
CA ALA A 127 2.25 5.45 -12.56
C ALA A 127 1.71 5.67 -11.14
N GLU A 128 1.10 6.83 -10.86
CA GLU A 128 0.46 7.08 -9.54
C GLU A 128 -0.73 6.15 -9.28
N ARG A 129 -1.53 5.85 -10.32
CA ARG A 129 -2.71 4.97 -10.22
C ARG A 129 -2.34 3.52 -9.89
N LEU A 130 -1.19 3.09 -10.36
CA LEU A 130 -0.67 1.72 -10.23
C LEU A 130 0.42 1.59 -9.18
N ASP A 131 0.74 2.66 -8.46
CA ASP A 131 1.73 2.65 -7.39
C ASP A 131 1.13 2.03 -6.12
N VAL A 132 1.65 0.90 -5.68
CA VAL A 132 1.20 0.23 -4.45
C VAL A 132 1.30 1.11 -3.21
N PHE A 133 2.22 2.09 -3.20
CA PHE A 133 2.38 3.03 -2.09
C PHE A 133 1.30 4.12 -2.08
N ASN A 134 0.51 4.22 -3.16
CA ASN A 134 -0.71 5.02 -3.22
C ASN A 134 -1.94 4.26 -2.73
N GLY A 135 -1.78 3.18 -1.94
CA GLY A 135 -2.94 2.44 -1.48
C GLY A 135 -2.78 1.57 -0.26
N PHE A 136 -3.92 1.28 0.34
CA PHE A 136 -4.06 0.32 1.41
C PHE A 136 -5.00 -0.81 0.98
N LEU A 137 -4.67 -2.04 1.38
CA LEU A 137 -5.64 -3.12 1.39
C LEU A 137 -6.46 -3.00 2.68
N LEU A 138 -7.76 -2.71 2.59
CA LEU A 138 -8.60 -2.44 3.76
C LEU A 138 -9.81 -3.37 3.79
N GLU A 139 -10.33 -3.68 4.97
CA GLU A 139 -11.67 -4.28 5.06
C GLU A 139 -12.73 -3.23 4.67
N ALA A 140 -13.86 -3.69 4.12
CA ALA A 140 -14.89 -2.81 3.55
C ALA A 140 -15.37 -1.66 4.46
N ARG A 141 -15.42 -1.85 5.79
CA ARG A 141 -15.80 -0.77 6.72
C ARG A 141 -14.72 0.29 6.87
N ILE A 142 -13.47 -0.13 6.98
CA ILE A 142 -12.31 0.76 7.13
C ILE A 142 -12.05 1.52 5.83
N ASP A 143 -12.18 0.84 4.70
CA ASP A 143 -12.20 1.43 3.35
C ASP A 143 -13.22 2.57 3.25
N ALA A 144 -14.48 2.31 3.61
CA ALA A 144 -15.54 3.31 3.54
C ALA A 144 -15.25 4.56 4.40
N VAL A 145 -14.76 4.41 5.63
CA VAL A 145 -14.47 5.57 6.50
C VAL A 145 -13.22 6.33 6.07
N PHE A 146 -12.25 5.65 5.45
CA PHE A 146 -11.04 6.27 4.92
C PHE A 146 -11.33 7.08 3.65
N ASP A 147 -12.07 6.49 2.71
CA ASP A 147 -12.50 7.13 1.46
C ASP A 147 -13.40 8.35 1.72
N GLN A 148 -14.25 8.28 2.75
CA GLN A 148 -15.09 9.40 3.15
C GLN A 148 -14.34 10.46 3.98
N GLY A 149 -13.08 10.21 4.36
CA GLY A 149 -12.26 11.17 5.10
C GLY A 149 -12.53 11.24 6.61
N PHE A 150 -13.29 10.30 7.17
CA PHE A 150 -13.45 10.18 8.63
C PHE A 150 -12.21 9.60 9.31
N VAL A 151 -11.38 8.91 8.55
CA VAL A 151 -10.11 8.33 9.01
C VAL A 151 -8.99 8.68 8.04
N THR A 152 -7.79 8.90 8.58
CA THR A 152 -6.54 8.99 7.81
C THR A 152 -5.41 8.28 8.57
N VAL A 153 -4.20 8.30 8.02
CA VAL A 153 -3.00 7.71 8.65
C VAL A 153 -1.93 8.79 8.83
N ALA A 154 -1.41 8.91 10.04
CA ALA A 154 -0.28 9.77 10.37
C ALA A 154 1.04 9.19 9.85
N ASP A 155 2.10 10.02 9.77
CA ASP A 155 3.39 9.58 9.21
C ASP A 155 4.11 8.52 10.06
N ASP A 156 3.68 8.34 11.31
CA ASP A 156 4.14 7.25 12.19
C ASP A 156 3.27 5.98 12.06
N GLY A 157 2.27 5.97 11.17
CA GLY A 157 1.38 4.85 10.93
C GLY A 157 0.17 4.78 11.87
N ARG A 158 -0.01 5.73 12.80
CA ARG A 158 -1.25 5.79 13.61
C ARG A 158 -2.45 6.13 12.75
N VAL A 159 -3.55 5.43 13.00
CA VAL A 159 -4.85 5.76 12.44
C VAL A 159 -5.41 6.96 13.20
N VAL A 160 -5.74 8.03 12.48
CA VAL A 160 -6.29 9.27 13.02
C VAL A 160 -7.76 9.36 12.63
N VAL A 161 -8.62 9.56 13.62
CA VAL A 161 -10.07 9.62 13.44
C VAL A 161 -10.53 11.07 13.55
N ALA A 162 -11.34 11.52 12.60
CA ALA A 162 -11.90 12.87 12.58
C ALA A 162 -12.81 13.11 13.80
N ALA A 163 -12.75 14.32 14.37
CA ALA A 163 -13.50 14.69 15.57
C ALA A 163 -15.02 14.53 15.37
N GLU A 164 -15.51 14.81 14.15
CA GLU A 164 -16.92 14.70 13.76
C GLU A 164 -17.49 13.28 13.76
N LEU A 165 -16.65 12.24 13.69
CA LEU A 165 -17.11 10.87 13.86
C LEU A 165 -17.38 10.65 15.36
N GLY A 166 -18.65 10.64 15.77
CA GLY A 166 -19.05 10.52 17.17
C GLY A 166 -18.56 9.23 17.84
N THR A 167 -18.47 9.24 19.17
CA THR A 167 -17.96 8.11 19.98
C THR A 167 -18.68 6.80 19.71
N ASP A 168 -20.01 6.84 19.60
CA ASP A 168 -20.83 5.64 19.38
C ASP A 168 -20.54 5.03 18.00
N ALA A 169 -20.38 5.87 16.98
CA ALA A 169 -20.01 5.42 15.63
C ALA A 169 -18.61 4.82 15.63
N ARG A 170 -17.65 5.45 16.31
CA ARG A 170 -16.29 4.91 16.45
C ARG A 170 -16.28 3.56 17.15
N GLU A 171 -17.15 3.35 18.15
CA GLU A 171 -17.28 2.06 18.84
C GLU A 171 -17.78 0.97 17.90
N LEU A 172 -18.89 1.22 17.21
CA LEU A 172 -19.49 0.28 16.25
C LEU A 172 -18.55 -0.05 15.08
N LEU A 173 -17.66 0.87 14.72
CA LEU A 173 -16.65 0.72 13.67
C LEU A 173 -15.32 0.15 14.19
N GLY A 174 -15.14 -0.04 15.50
CA GLY A 174 -13.89 -0.54 16.08
C GLY A 174 -12.71 0.44 16.02
N LEU A 175 -13.00 1.75 15.99
CA LEU A 175 -12.05 2.87 15.84
C LEU A 175 -11.76 3.62 17.16
N ASN A 176 -12.27 3.13 18.30
CA ASN A 176 -11.97 3.70 19.62
C ASN A 176 -10.55 3.37 20.11
N GLU A 177 -9.95 2.34 19.54
CA GLU A 177 -8.59 1.90 19.89
C GLU A 177 -7.55 2.67 19.07
N GLY A 178 -6.36 2.86 19.63
CA GLY A 178 -5.20 3.46 18.95
C GLY A 178 -4.63 2.58 17.84
N ARG A 179 -5.46 2.28 16.83
CA ARG A 179 -5.15 1.45 15.67
C ARG A 179 -3.96 2.03 14.90
N ARG A 180 -3.20 1.15 14.26
CA ARG A 180 -2.08 1.50 13.40
C ARG A 180 -2.14 0.65 12.15
N VAL A 181 -1.59 1.15 11.06
CA VAL A 181 -1.27 0.29 9.92
C VAL A 181 -0.12 -0.66 10.30
N ALA A 182 -0.13 -1.87 9.74
CA ALA A 182 0.85 -2.90 10.05
C ALA A 182 2.30 -2.47 9.73
N TRP A 183 2.49 -1.77 8.61
CA TRP A 183 3.73 -1.11 8.24
C TRP A 183 3.45 0.11 7.36
N LEU A 184 4.43 1.00 7.23
CA LEU A 184 4.36 2.17 6.36
C LEU A 184 5.73 2.47 5.76
N ASP A 185 5.81 2.49 4.43
CA ASP A 185 6.99 2.94 3.69
C ASP A 185 7.01 4.47 3.52
N GLN A 186 8.19 5.08 3.39
CA GLN A 186 8.35 6.52 3.16
C GLN A 186 7.58 7.00 1.91
N GLN A 187 7.44 6.17 0.89
CA GLN A 187 6.75 6.52 -0.35
C GLN A 187 5.25 6.79 -0.15
N HIS A 188 4.61 6.22 0.87
CA HIS A 188 3.22 6.55 1.19
C HIS A 188 3.03 8.00 1.65
N ARG A 189 4.08 8.64 2.20
CA ARG A 189 3.96 9.93 2.90
C ARG A 189 3.45 11.05 2.00
N ALA A 190 3.87 11.07 0.74
CA ALA A 190 3.41 12.09 -0.21
C ALA A 190 1.90 11.97 -0.47
N TYR A 191 1.41 10.73 -0.69
CA TYR A 191 -0.01 10.47 -0.87
C TYR A 191 -0.80 10.74 0.41
N LEU A 192 -0.29 10.34 1.58
CA LEU A 192 -0.95 10.60 2.87
C LEU A 192 -1.02 12.10 3.18
N ALA A 193 0.02 12.87 2.88
CA ALA A 193 -0.02 14.32 2.99
C ALA A 193 -1.11 14.92 2.08
N TRP A 194 -1.25 14.40 0.87
CA TRP A 194 -2.36 14.78 -0.03
C TRP A 194 -3.72 14.41 0.58
N HIS A 195 -3.91 13.18 1.06
CA HIS A 195 -5.18 12.73 1.65
C HIS A 195 -5.57 13.56 2.86
N ARG A 196 -4.62 13.83 3.77
CA ARG A 196 -4.84 14.66 4.96
C ARG A 196 -5.24 16.10 4.64
N THR A 197 -4.86 16.63 3.48
CA THR A 197 -5.17 18.01 3.07
C THR A 197 -6.40 18.12 2.17
N ARG A 198 -6.80 17.04 1.49
CA ARG A 198 -7.86 17.07 0.46
C ARG A 198 -9.08 16.23 0.77
N VAL A 199 -8.94 15.19 1.59
CA VAL A 199 -10.01 14.21 1.86
C VAL A 199 -10.35 14.17 3.35
N PHE A 200 -9.32 14.12 4.22
CA PHE A 200 -9.54 14.02 5.66
C PHE A 200 -10.30 15.23 6.22
N ARG A 201 -11.26 14.94 7.10
CA ARG A 201 -12.18 15.95 7.64
C ARG A 201 -11.78 16.50 9.01
N GLY A 202 -10.70 16.00 9.61
CA GLY A 202 -10.24 16.42 10.94
C GLY A 202 -9.30 17.62 10.94
N GLY A 203 -9.71 18.71 10.30
CA GLY A 203 -9.01 20.00 10.35
C GLY A 203 -8.94 20.59 11.75
#